data_AF-A0A522DJA4-F1
#
_entry.id   AF-A0A522DJA4-F1
#
_cell.length_a   1.000
_cell.length_b   1.000
_cell.length_c   1.000
_cell.angle_alpha   90.00
_cell.angle_beta   90.00
_cell.angle_gamma   90.00
#
_symmetry.space_group_name_H-M   'P 1'
#
loop_
_entity.id
_entity.type
_entity.pdbx_description
1 polymer ?
#
loop_
_entity_poly.entity_id
_entity_poly.type
_entity_poly.pdbx_seq_one_letter_code
_entity_poly.pdbx_strand_id
1 'polypeptide(L)' 'MAHFLEYFELTIINQDNQLQKQQAFEWGLDFADALHHASYKVCADAASFDDKKFARRATRMGLNPVVVVPQ' A
#
# COMPACT_ATOMS: atom_id res chain seq x y z
N MET A 1 -2.52 -32.42 -7.81
CA MET A 1 -3.58 -31.40 -7.91
C MET A 1 -4.09 -31.13 -6.49
N ALA A 2 -3.61 -30.05 -5.87
CA ALA A 2 -4.15 -29.40 -4.66
C ALA A 2 -3.08 -28.40 -4.19
N HIS A 3 -3.04 -27.22 -4.81
CA HIS A 3 -2.27 -26.10 -4.26
C HIS A 3 -3.10 -25.51 -3.12
N PHE A 4 -2.56 -25.64 -1.91
CA PHE A 4 -3.10 -25.16 -0.65
C PHE A 4 -3.20 -23.63 -0.72
N LEU A 5 -4.42 -23.09 -0.91
CA LEU A 5 -4.68 -21.67 -0.73
C LEU A 5 -5.07 -21.48 0.73
N GLU A 6 -4.07 -21.23 1.58
CA GLU A 6 -4.31 -20.73 2.93
C GLU A 6 -4.96 -19.35 2.82
N TYR A 7 -6.22 -19.28 3.24
CA TYR A 7 -6.98 -18.06 3.41
C TYR A 7 -6.30 -17.21 4.49
N PHE A 8 -5.58 -16.18 4.07
CA PHE A 8 -5.06 -15.17 4.98
C PHE A 8 -6.19 -14.20 5.33
N GLU A 9 -6.90 -14.50 6.42
CA GLU A 9 -7.90 -13.59 7.00
C GLU A 9 -7.17 -12.45 7.74
N LEU A 10 -6.72 -11.46 6.97
CA LEU A 10 -6.10 -10.25 7.51
C LEU A 10 -7.13 -9.35 8.18
N THR A 11 -7.20 -9.42 9.51
CA THR A 11 -7.85 -8.37 10.29
C THR A 11 -6.82 -7.26 10.56
N ILE A 12 -6.78 -6.23 9.71
CA ILE A 12 -5.91 -5.06 9.92
C ILE A 12 -6.62 -4.08 10.88
N ILE A 13 -6.33 -4.17 12.18
CA ILE A 13 -6.64 -3.12 13.15
C ILE A 13 -5.34 -2.43 13.50
N ASN A 14 -5.06 -1.29 12.87
CA ASN A 14 -3.88 -0.49 13.17
C ASN A 14 -4.31 0.95 13.52
N GLN A 15 -4.40 1.23 14.83
CA GLN A 15 -4.83 2.52 15.40
C GLN A 15 -3.75 3.61 15.26
N ASP A 16 -2.48 3.25 15.05
CA ASP A 16 -1.35 4.19 15.09
C ASP A 16 -1.06 4.94 13.77
N ASN A 17 -1.85 4.67 12.73
CA ASN A 17 -1.58 5.15 11.35
C ASN A 17 -2.66 6.03 10.75
N GLN A 18 -3.62 6.50 11.54
CA GLN A 18 -4.80 7.22 11.00
C GLN A 18 -4.43 8.53 10.28
N LEU A 19 -3.47 9.30 10.80
CA LEU A 19 -3.08 10.59 10.23
C LEU A 19 -2.39 10.47 8.85
N GLN A 20 -1.48 9.50 8.69
CA GLN A 20 -0.80 9.28 7.41
C GLN A 20 -1.75 8.74 6.34
N LYS A 21 -2.68 7.84 6.73
CA LYS A 21 -3.73 7.34 5.85
C LYS A 21 -4.63 8.47 5.35
N GLN A 22 -5.04 9.35 6.27
CA GLN A 22 -5.94 10.44 5.95
C GLN A 22 -5.27 11.46 5.02
N GLN A 23 -4.01 11.83 5.28
CA GLN A 23 -3.26 12.72 4.37
C GLN A 23 -3.08 12.12 2.98
N ALA A 24 -2.71 10.84 2.88
CA ALA A 24 -2.56 10.17 1.59
C ALA A 24 -3.88 10.09 0.80
N PHE A 25 -4.98 9.80 1.49
CA PHE A 25 -6.33 9.82 0.90
C PHE A 25 -6.73 11.23 0.45
N GLU A 26 -6.52 12.25 1.27
CA GLU A 26 -6.77 13.66 0.92
C GLU A 26 -5.91 14.13 -0.26
N TRP A 27 -4.72 13.53 -0.45
CA TRP A 27 -3.85 13.80 -1.61
C TRP A 27 -4.23 13.01 -2.87
N GLY A 28 -5.23 12.13 -2.79
CA GLY A 28 -5.82 11.46 -3.94
C GLY A 28 -5.36 10.02 -4.17
N LEU A 29 -4.80 9.36 -3.15
CA LEU A 29 -4.74 7.89 -3.13
C LEU A 29 -6.11 7.31 -2.79
N ASP A 30 -6.39 6.12 -3.30
CA ASP A 30 -7.54 5.37 -2.81
C ASP A 30 -7.33 5.03 -1.32
N PHE A 31 -8.41 4.90 -0.55
CA PHE A 31 -8.30 4.59 0.87
C PHE A 31 -7.58 3.26 1.11
N ALA A 32 -7.80 2.24 0.26
CA ALA A 32 -7.11 0.96 0.37
C ALA A 32 -5.60 1.10 0.09
N ASP A 33 -5.23 1.92 -0.88
CA ASP A 33 -3.83 2.21 -1.22
C ASP A 33 -3.13 2.94 -0.08
N ALA A 34 -3.77 3.95 0.52
CA ALA A 34 -3.26 4.68 1.66
C ALA A 34 -3.09 3.78 2.90
N LEU A 35 -4.05 2.89 3.14
CA LEU A 35 -4.02 1.91 4.23
C LEU A 35 -2.88 0.90 4.05
N HIS A 36 -2.75 0.33 2.85
CA HIS A 36 -1.68 -0.59 2.52
C HIS A 36 -0.31 0.09 2.61
N HIS A 37 -0.16 1.29 2.04
CA HIS A 37 1.10 2.03 2.06
C HIS A 37 1.57 2.36 3.48
N ALA A 38 0.65 2.83 4.34
CA ALA A 38 0.94 3.09 5.76
C ALA A 38 1.37 1.83 6.54
N SER A 39 1.11 0.63 6.00
CA SER A 39 1.52 -0.63 6.62
C SER A 39 2.96 -1.04 6.25
N TYR A 40 3.57 -0.40 5.25
CA TYR A 40 4.91 -0.72 4.74
C TYR A 40 6.06 -0.02 5.50
N LYS A 41 5.83 0.47 6.72
CA LYS A 41 6.79 1.32 7.46
C LYS A 41 8.20 0.77 7.65
N VAL A 42 8.37 -0.55 7.56
CA VAL A 42 9.66 -1.24 7.75
C VAL A 42 10.21 -1.85 6.45
N CYS A 43 9.47 -1.71 5.34
CA CYS A 43 9.90 -2.20 4.05
C CYS A 43 10.84 -1.16 3.41
N ALA A 44 11.88 -1.63 2.72
CA ALA A 44 12.74 -0.76 1.92
C ALA A 44 12.00 -0.25 0.68
N ASP A 45 11.28 -1.17 0.02
CA ASP A 45 10.46 -0.91 -1.16
C ASP A 45 9.16 -1.72 -1.10
N ALA A 46 8.13 -1.29 -1.82
CA ALA A 46 6.88 -2.01 -2.00
C ALA A 46 6.65 -2.30 -3.49
N ALA A 47 6.31 -3.54 -3.84
CA ALA A 47 5.98 -3.90 -5.21
C ALA A 47 4.46 -3.83 -5.44
N SER A 48 4.03 -3.19 -6.53
CA SER A 48 2.64 -3.19 -6.97
C SER A 48 2.52 -3.37 -8.48
N PHE A 49 1.56 -4.19 -8.90
CA PHE A 49 1.21 -4.38 -10.31
C PHE A 49 0.25 -3.30 -10.82
N ASP A 50 -0.34 -2.48 -9.94
CA ASP A 50 -1.17 -1.34 -10.33
C ASP A 50 -0.30 -0.12 -10.64
N ASP A 51 0.32 -0.15 -11.83
CA ASP A 51 1.16 0.92 -12.35
C ASP A 51 0.38 2.25 -12.46
N LYS A 52 -0.74 2.22 -13.18
CA LYS A 52 -1.47 3.44 -13.57
C LYS A 52 -2.11 4.17 -12.40
N LYS A 53 -2.49 3.47 -11.33
CA LYS A 53 -3.07 4.10 -10.14
C LYS A 53 -2.02 4.19 -9.04
N PHE A 54 -1.77 3.12 -8.32
CA PHE A 54 -1.06 3.18 -7.04
C PHE A 54 0.41 3.55 -7.23
N ALA A 55 1.16 2.83 -8.08
CA ALA A 55 2.60 3.04 -8.19
C ALA A 55 2.95 4.45 -8.69
N ARG A 56 2.30 4.90 -9.77
CA ARG A 56 2.53 6.26 -10.31
C ARG A 56 2.08 7.37 -9.37
N ARG A 57 1.01 7.18 -8.60
CA ARG A 57 0.54 8.19 -7.62
C ARG A 57 1.45 8.25 -6.41
N ALA A 58 1.80 7.11 -5.83
CA ALA A 58 2.74 7.02 -4.71
C ALA A 58 4.09 7.65 -5.06
N THR A 59 4.59 7.39 -6.27
CA THR A 59 5.82 8.02 -6.79
C THR A 59 5.67 9.53 -6.91
N ARG A 60 4.58 10.02 -7.49
CA ARG A 60 4.33 11.47 -7.67
C ARG A 60 4.24 12.22 -6.34
N MET A 61 3.70 11.55 -5.32
CA MET A 61 3.55 12.09 -3.97
C MET A 61 4.83 11.98 -3.13
N GLY A 62 5.88 11.34 -3.65
CA GLY A 62 7.14 11.15 -2.93
C GLY A 62 7.00 10.29 -1.68
N LEU A 63 6.07 9.32 -1.70
CA LEU A 63 5.82 8.46 -0.55
C LEU A 63 6.97 7.48 -0.31
N ASN A 64 7.23 7.19 0.97
CA ASN A 64 8.25 6.25 1.40
C ASN A 64 7.60 5.13 2.24
N PRO A 65 7.85 3.83 1.97
CA PRO A 65 8.76 3.28 0.94
C PRO A 65 8.28 3.50 -0.49
N VAL A 66 9.22 3.47 -1.43
CA VAL A 66 8.96 3.64 -2.87
C VAL A 66 8.12 2.47 -3.37
N VAL A 67 7.12 2.77 -4.20
CA VAL A 67 6.29 1.76 -4.84
C VAL A 67 6.79 1.50 -6.26
N VAL A 68 7.24 0.29 -6.54
CA VAL A 68 7.81 -0.13 -7.84
C VAL A 68 6.89 -1.10 -8.56
N VAL A 69 6.92 -1.06 -9.90
CA VAL A 69 6.23 -2.04 -10.76
C VAL A 69 7.23 -3.11 -11.15
N PRO A 70 7.06 -4.37 -10.74
CA PRO A 70 7.96 -5.47 -11.11
C PRO A 70 7.86 -5.77 -12.61
N GLN A 71 8.99 -6.21 -13.21
CA GLN A 71 9.09 -6.63 -14.62
C GLN A 71 8.70 -8.09 -14.84
#